data_AF-A0A949JVG4-F1
#
_entry.id   AF-A0A949JVG4-F1
#
_cell.length_a   1.000
_cell.length_b   1.000
_cell.length_c   1.000
_cell.angle_alpha   90.00
_cell.angle_beta   90.00
_cell.angle_gamma   90.00
#
_symmetry.space_group_name_H-M   'P 1'
#
loop_
_entity.id
_entity.type
_entity.pdbx_description
1 polymer ?
#
loop_
_entity_poly.entity_id
_entity_poly.type
_entity_poly.pdbx_seq_one_letter_code
_entity_poly.pdbx_strand_id
1 'polypeptide(L)'
;MNRISFHGSTHVIKDFSDRFLDSPHAPFEPLEETVDRYGPQLGAIASSIGVDIRYLEKIVDFMVSCDLPGSRIRDLLEGDSGELENMVRDVQLLEEYVEDGTILDVRIEDEL
;
A
#
# COMPACT_ATOMS: atom_id res chain seq x y z
N MET A 1 -22.65 -3.70 9.38
CA MET A 1 -21.33 -3.15 9.74
C MET A 1 -20.32 -4.19 9.30
N ASN A 2 -19.56 -3.95 8.23
CA ASN A 2 -18.56 -4.92 7.79
C ASN A 2 -17.27 -4.63 8.55
N ARG A 3 -16.76 -5.68 9.21
CA ARG A 3 -15.54 -5.66 10.00
C ARG A 3 -14.51 -6.50 9.27
N ILE A 4 -13.30 -5.99 9.12
CA ILE A 4 -12.15 -6.77 8.66
C ILE A 4 -11.33 -7.15 9.89
N SER A 5 -11.05 -8.44 10.03
CA SER A 5 -10.19 -8.98 11.08
C SER A 5 -8.95 -9.56 10.42
N PHE A 6 -7.78 -9.22 10.94
CA PHE A 6 -6.50 -9.71 10.43
C PHE A 6 -5.87 -10.64 11.47
N HIS A 7 -5.27 -11.73 10.97
CA HIS A 7 -4.42 -12.63 11.75
C HIS A 7 -3.00 -12.57 11.20
N GLY A 8 -2.00 -12.38 12.06
CA GLY A 8 -0.61 -12.29 11.62
C GLY A 8 0.24 -11.39 12.52
N SER A 9 1.38 -10.94 11.98
CA SER A 9 2.28 -10.03 12.70
C SER A 9 1.58 -8.71 13.00
N THR A 10 1.35 -8.44 14.29
CA THR A 10 0.70 -7.21 14.80
C THR A 10 1.36 -5.95 14.23
N HIS A 11 2.68 -5.95 14.03
CA HIS A 11 3.41 -4.81 13.44
C HIS A 11 2.99 -4.57 11.99
N VAL A 12 2.99 -5.61 11.16
CA VAL A 12 2.64 -5.52 9.73
C VAL A 12 1.19 -5.09 9.56
N ILE A 13 0.29 -5.63 10.38
CA ILE A 13 -1.14 -5.31 10.33
C ILE A 13 -1.39 -3.86 10.74
N LYS A 14 -0.68 -3.35 11.76
CA LYS A 14 -0.78 -1.93 12.16
C LYS A 14 -0.32 -1.02 11.04
N ASP A 15 0.87 -1.25 10.49
CA ASP A 15 1.41 -0.39 9.43
C ASP A 15 0.53 -0.41 8.17
N PHE A 16 -0.07 -1.57 7.86
CA PHE A 16 -1.06 -1.68 6.81
C PHE A 16 -2.32 -0.84 7.11
N SER A 17 -2.87 -0.97 8.32
CA SER A 17 -4.10 -0.26 8.71
C SER A 17 -3.90 1.26 8.68
N ASP A 18 -2.80 1.73 9.27
CA ASP A 18 -2.47 3.16 9.34
C ASP A 18 -2.32 3.78 7.94
N ARG A 19 -1.71 3.05 6.98
CA ARG A 19 -1.44 3.56 5.62
C ARG A 19 -2.63 3.48 4.67
N PHE A 20 -3.42 2.41 4.77
CA PHE A 20 -4.45 2.09 3.78
C PHE A 20 -5.88 2.29 4.28
N LEU A 21 -6.12 2.27 5.61
CA LEU A 21 -7.48 2.22 6.16
C LEU A 21 -7.85 3.42 7.04
N ASP A 22 -6.90 4.02 7.75
CA ASP A 22 -7.23 5.06 8.76
C ASP A 22 -7.54 6.44 8.18
N SER A 23 -6.98 6.80 7.01
CA SER A 23 -7.30 8.08 6.37
C SER A 23 -6.94 8.11 4.87
N PRO A 24 -7.82 7.61 3.98
CA PRO A 24 -7.53 7.50 2.54
C PRO A 24 -7.20 8.85 1.89
N HIS A 25 -7.74 9.97 2.40
CA HIS A 25 -7.47 11.32 1.89
C HIS A 25 -6.48 12.15 2.72
N ALA A 26 -5.87 11.57 3.76
CA ALA A 26 -4.79 12.32 4.43
C ALA A 26 -3.69 12.61 3.41
N PRO A 27 -3.06 13.79 3.48
CA PRO A 27 -1.80 14.02 2.78
C PRO A 27 -0.87 12.86 3.11
N PHE A 28 -0.52 12.09 2.09
CA PHE A 28 0.44 11.00 2.21
C PHE A 28 1.81 11.56 1.84
N GLU A 29 2.73 11.52 2.79
CA GLU A 29 4.12 11.88 2.57
C GLU A 29 4.95 10.58 2.54
N PRO A 30 5.47 10.18 1.37
CA PRO A 30 6.27 8.96 1.26
C PRO A 30 7.58 9.06 2.06
N LEU A 31 8.13 7.91 2.44
CA LEU A 31 9.44 7.84 3.07
C LEU A 31 10.52 8.44 2.15
N GLU A 32 11.49 9.15 2.73
CA GLU A 32 12.65 9.71 2.00
C GLU A 32 13.36 8.64 1.18
N GLU A 33 13.55 7.44 1.76
CA GLU A 33 14.14 6.29 1.06
C GLU A 33 13.33 5.86 -0.17
N THR A 34 12.01 5.93 -0.11
CA THR A 34 11.13 5.59 -1.23
C THR A 34 11.28 6.59 -2.37
N VAL A 35 11.26 7.88 -2.04
CA VAL A 35 11.42 8.98 -3.02
C VAL A 35 12.78 8.90 -3.68
N ASP A 36 13.85 8.77 -2.89
CA ASP A 36 15.22 8.81 -3.39
C ASP A 36 15.57 7.60 -4.26
N ARG A 37 15.11 6.40 -3.86
CA ARG A 37 15.50 5.16 -4.55
C ARG A 37 14.57 4.77 -5.68
N TYR A 38 13.27 5.05 -5.55
CA TYR A 38 12.26 4.52 -6.45
C TYR A 38 11.45 5.63 -7.16
N GLY A 39 11.41 6.85 -6.65
CA GLY A 39 10.56 7.95 -7.14
C GLY A 39 10.53 8.12 -8.67
N PRO A 40 11.69 8.21 -9.36
CA PRO A 40 11.70 8.33 -10.84
C PRO A 40 11.02 7.15 -11.55
N GLN A 41 11.23 5.92 -11.06
CA GLN A 41 10.63 4.71 -11.62
C GLN A 41 9.12 4.68 -11.33
N LEU A 42 8.70 5.03 -10.11
CA LEU A 42 7.28 5.09 -9.74
C LEU A 42 6.53 6.12 -10.59
N GLY A 43 7.12 7.29 -10.86
CA GLY A 43 6.50 8.29 -11.73
C GLY A 43 6.34 7.82 -13.18
N ALA A 44 7.32 7.09 -13.71
CA ALA A 44 7.22 6.48 -15.04
C ALA A 44 6.13 5.40 -15.11
N ILE A 45 6.07 4.51 -14.10
CA ILE A 45 5.06 3.45 -14.00
C ILE A 45 3.67 4.08 -13.88
N ALA A 46 3.47 5.01 -12.94
CA ALA A 46 2.20 5.70 -12.71
C ALA A 46 1.63 6.29 -14.02
N SER A 47 2.50 6.97 -14.77
CA SER A 47 2.14 7.56 -16.06
C SER A 47 1.78 6.51 -17.10
N SER A 48 2.48 5.38 -17.13
CA SER A 48 2.24 4.28 -18.07
C SER A 48 0.90 3.59 -17.82
N ILE A 49 0.55 3.35 -16.55
CA ILE A 49 -0.68 2.64 -16.18
C ILE A 49 -1.87 3.59 -15.94
N GLY A 50 -1.65 4.91 -15.93
CA GLY A 50 -2.70 5.92 -15.83
C GLY A 50 -3.31 6.07 -14.44
N VAL A 51 -2.49 5.96 -13.38
CA VAL A 51 -2.94 6.04 -11.98
C VAL A 51 -2.23 7.16 -11.22
N ASP A 52 -2.79 7.53 -10.07
CA ASP A 52 -2.11 8.43 -9.13
C ASP A 52 -0.84 7.75 -8.58
N ILE A 53 0.29 8.46 -8.66
CA ILE A 53 1.59 7.99 -8.15
C ILE A 53 1.53 7.62 -6.66
N ARG A 54 0.67 8.29 -5.89
CA ARG A 54 0.46 8.04 -4.47
C ARG A 54 0.17 6.57 -4.16
N TYR A 55 -0.55 5.86 -5.04
CA TYR A 55 -0.84 4.43 -4.82
C TYR A 55 0.42 3.58 -4.88
N LEU A 56 1.30 3.86 -5.85
CA LEU A 56 2.58 3.17 -5.98
C LEU A 56 3.51 3.53 -4.82
N GLU A 57 3.53 4.80 -4.41
CA GLU A 57 4.32 5.25 -3.26
C GLU A 57 3.87 4.55 -1.98
N LYS A 58 2.56 4.46 -1.69
CA LYS A 58 2.04 3.70 -0.52
C LYS A 58 2.45 2.24 -0.53
N ILE A 59 2.38 1.58 -1.70
CA ILE A 59 2.77 0.16 -1.84
C ILE A 59 4.26 -0.01 -1.53
N VAL A 60 5.12 0.81 -2.14
CA VAL A 60 6.58 0.70 -1.94
C VAL A 60 6.98 1.11 -0.52
N ASP A 61 6.39 2.15 0.04
CA ASP A 61 6.59 2.55 1.44
C ASP A 61 6.26 1.40 2.40
N PHE A 62 5.15 0.70 2.16
CA PHE A 62 4.76 -0.46 2.96
C PHE A 62 5.79 -1.59 2.86
N MET A 63 6.36 -1.82 1.67
CA MET A 63 7.42 -2.81 1.48
C MET A 63 8.71 -2.41 2.20
N VAL A 64 9.11 -1.13 2.09
CA VAL A 64 10.30 -0.58 2.75
C VAL A 64 10.17 -0.67 4.28
N SER A 65 9.02 -0.25 4.83
CA SER A 65 8.74 -0.32 6.28
C SER A 65 8.63 -1.75 6.82
N CYS A 66 8.31 -2.72 5.98
CA CYS A 66 8.35 -4.15 6.30
C CYS A 66 9.72 -4.80 6.08
N ASP A 67 10.78 -4.01 5.85
CA ASP A 67 12.15 -4.49 5.60
C ASP A 67 12.26 -5.45 4.40
N LEU A 68 11.43 -5.30 3.37
CA LEU A 68 11.56 -6.13 2.17
C LEU A 68 12.89 -5.83 1.47
N PRO A 69 13.63 -6.86 1.01
CA PRO A 69 14.88 -6.64 0.30
C PRO A 69 14.66 -5.77 -0.94
N GLY A 70 15.47 -4.72 -1.11
CA GLY A 70 15.31 -3.79 -2.24
C GLY A 70 15.40 -4.44 -3.62
N SER A 71 16.03 -5.63 -3.74
CA SER A 71 15.98 -6.44 -4.96
C SER A 71 14.57 -6.94 -5.27
N ARG A 72 13.82 -7.39 -4.26
CA ARG A 72 12.43 -7.84 -4.41
C ARG A 72 11.51 -6.70 -4.83
N ILE A 73 11.72 -5.52 -4.28
CA ILE A 73 10.98 -4.31 -4.69
C ILE A 73 11.27 -4.00 -6.17
N ARG A 74 12.55 -4.04 -6.59
CA ARG A 74 12.90 -3.83 -8.00
C ARG A 74 12.32 -4.91 -8.91
N ASP A 75 12.41 -6.18 -8.53
CA ASP A 75 11.85 -7.30 -9.30
C ASP A 75 10.35 -7.09 -9.54
N LEU A 76 9.61 -6.57 -8.55
CA LEU A 76 8.20 -6.21 -8.69
C LEU A 76 7.98 -5.03 -9.64
N LEU A 77 8.78 -3.96 -9.52
CA LEU A 77 8.65 -2.75 -10.34
C LEU A 77 9.08 -2.96 -11.79
N GLU A 78 9.97 -3.90 -12.05
CA GLU A 78 10.48 -4.25 -13.38
C GLU A 78 9.73 -5.44 -14.01
N GLY A 79 8.92 -6.15 -13.22
CA GLY A 79 8.19 -7.34 -13.63
C GLY A 79 6.97 -7.03 -14.51
N ASP A 80 6.76 -7.84 -15.54
CA ASP A 80 5.61 -7.78 -16.45
C ASP A 80 4.48 -8.76 -16.04
N SER A 81 4.43 -9.12 -14.75
CA SER A 81 3.48 -10.10 -14.22
C SER A 81 2.07 -9.53 -14.00
N GLY A 82 1.88 -8.22 -14.15
CA GLY A 82 0.66 -7.51 -13.78
C GLY A 82 0.41 -7.46 -12.26
N GLU A 83 1.34 -7.97 -11.44
CA GLU A 83 1.22 -8.00 -9.99
C GLU A 83 1.10 -6.60 -9.40
N LEU A 84 1.99 -5.69 -9.82
CA LEU A 84 1.96 -4.30 -9.38
C LEU A 84 0.65 -3.58 -9.76
N GLU A 85 0.14 -3.82 -10.96
CA GLU A 85 -1.13 -3.23 -11.42
C GLU A 85 -2.31 -3.72 -10.58
N ASN A 86 -2.32 -5.01 -10.22
CA ASN A 86 -3.35 -5.56 -9.34
C ASN A 86 -3.25 -4.96 -7.94
N MET A 87 -2.05 -4.82 -7.38
CA MET A 87 -1.86 -4.18 -6.08
C MET A 87 -2.36 -2.73 -6.08
N VAL A 88 -2.10 -1.96 -7.15
CA VAL A 88 -2.62 -0.60 -7.28
C VAL A 88 -4.15 -0.57 -7.30
N ARG A 89 -4.79 -1.49 -8.03
CA ARG A 89 -6.25 -1.62 -8.05
C ARG A 89 -6.81 -1.99 -6.69
N ASP A 90 -6.15 -2.89 -5.97
CA ASP A 90 -6.56 -3.29 -4.63
C ASP A 90 -6.47 -2.12 -3.64
N VAL A 91 -5.40 -1.31 -3.71
CA VAL A 91 -5.28 -0.09 -2.89
C VAL A 91 -6.40 0.90 -3.23
N GLN A 92 -6.68 1.14 -4.50
CA GLN A 92 -7.79 1.99 -4.93
C GLN A 92 -9.13 1.51 -4.38
N LEU A 93 -9.41 0.22 -4.50
CA LEU A 93 -10.64 -0.38 -4.00
C LEU A 93 -10.78 -0.29 -2.47
N LEU A 94 -9.67 -0.46 -1.74
CA LEU A 94 -9.65 -0.30 -0.30
C LEU A 94 -9.98 1.15 0.11
N GLU A 95 -9.44 2.15 -0.58
CA GLU A 95 -9.78 3.55 -0.31
C GLU A 95 -11.27 3.81 -0.60
N GLU A 96 -11.81 3.34 -1.72
CA GLU A 96 -13.24 3.45 -2.07
C GLU A 96 -14.14 2.80 -0.99
N TYR A 97 -13.75 1.64 -0.47
CA TYR A 97 -14.51 0.94 0.58
C TYR A 97 -14.44 1.61 1.95
N VAL A 98 -13.36 2.33 2.24
CA VAL A 98 -13.30 3.16 3.45
C VAL A 98 -14.17 4.40 3.27
N GLU A 99 -14.14 5.02 2.08
CA GLU A 99 -14.93 6.21 1.75
C GLU A 99 -16.44 5.98 1.78
N ASP A 100 -16.91 4.87 1.19
CA ASP A 100 -18.34 4.56 1.13
C ASP A 100 -18.90 4.00 2.43
N GLY A 101 -18.05 3.82 3.45
CA GLY A 101 -18.41 3.27 4.76
C GLY A 101 -18.65 1.76 4.71
N THR A 102 -18.18 1.06 3.69
CA THR A 102 -18.15 -0.40 3.65
C THR A 102 -17.22 -0.94 4.73
N ILE A 103 -16.02 -0.37 4.88
CA ILE A 103 -15.06 -0.69 5.95
C ILE A 103 -15.20 0.36 7.05
N LEU A 104 -15.64 -0.07 8.24
CA LEU A 104 -15.92 0.86 9.36
C LEU A 104 -15.00 0.67 10.57
N ASP A 105 -14.32 -0.47 10.69
CA ASP A 105 -13.52 -0.84 11.87
C ASP A 105 -12.50 -1.92 11.49
N VAL A 106 -11.25 -1.73 11.91
CA VAL A 106 -10.16 -2.69 11.78
C VAL A 106 -9.79 -3.20 13.16
N ARG A 107 -9.82 -4.53 13.34
CA ARG A 107 -9.37 -5.16 14.58
C ARG A 107 -8.22 -6.12 14.32
N ILE A 108 -7.20 -5.97 15.15
CA ILE A 108 -6.11 -6.94 15.26
C ILE A 108 -6.50 -7.90 16.36
N GLU A 109 -6.71 -9.16 16.00
CA GLU A 109 -6.97 -10.22 16.96
C GLU A 109 -5.64 -10.93 17.24
N ASP A 110 -5.01 -10.58 18.37
CA ASP A 110 -3.85 -11.33 18.86
C ASP A 110 -4.34 -12.72 19.31
N GLU A 111 -3.81 -13.79 18.69
CA GLU A 111 -3.98 -15.14 19.23
C GLU A 111 -3.11 -15.27 20.50
N LEU A 112 -3.78 -15.42 21.65
CA LEU A 112 -3.19 -15.72 22.96
C LEU A 112 -2.50 -17.08 23.00
#